data_AF-A0A2E0XW65-F1
#
_entry.id   AF-A0A2E0XW65-F1
#
_cell.length_a   1.000
_cell.length_b   1.000
_cell.length_c   1.000
_cell.angle_alpha   90.00
_cell.angle_beta   90.00
_cell.angle_gamma   90.00
#
_symmetry.space_group_name_H-M   'P 1'
#
loop_
_entity.id
_entity.type
_entity.pdbx_description
1 polymer ?
#
loop_
_entity_poly.entity_id
_entity_poly.type
_entity_poly.pdbx_seq_one_letter_code
_entity_poly.pdbx_strand_id
1 'polypeptide(L)'
;MDENTLQTLYEIGDLILRIMFAWIFLWPAPGLIRNWKTTVQTTGLLFPVGQQFFTAVSVVGMITCSLMVAIGIYGRIGAIFLFFFCIGGAIVHNKLAGIPEAKAKSLPEQPSDPKVAEVLAEALTLNRVGNVTSAQKNLVIAGIAAYYVLAGTGPLSIVSLWPLQ
;
A
#
# COMPACT_ATOMS: atom_id res chain seq x y z
N MET A 1 -14.27 18.30 -30.96
CA MET A 1 -12.92 17.83 -30.61
C MET A 1 -12.65 16.64 -31.51
N ASP A 2 -11.59 16.68 -32.31
CA ASP A 2 -11.25 15.57 -33.19
C ASP A 2 -10.73 14.35 -32.40
N GLU A 3 -10.68 13.22 -33.09
CA GLU A 3 -10.28 11.92 -32.53
C GLU A 3 -8.84 11.94 -31.99
N ASN A 4 -7.93 12.66 -32.65
CA ASN A 4 -6.54 12.78 -32.21
C ASN A 4 -6.43 13.54 -30.88
N THR A 5 -7.23 14.59 -30.72
CA THR A 5 -7.27 15.36 -29.47
C THR A 5 -7.84 14.51 -28.32
N LEU A 6 -8.91 13.74 -28.57
CA LEU A 6 -9.47 12.80 -27.59
C LEU A 6 -8.44 11.74 -27.15
N GLN A 7 -7.75 11.13 -28.11
CA GLN A 7 -6.72 10.14 -27.86
C GLN A 7 -5.55 10.72 -27.03
N THR A 8 -5.08 11.91 -27.40
CA THR A 8 -3.99 12.60 -26.68
C THR A 8 -4.38 12.89 -25.22
N LEU A 9 -5.61 13.38 -24.98
CA LEU A 9 -6.10 13.65 -23.62
C LEU A 9 -6.21 12.37 -22.79
N TYR A 10 -6.64 11.27 -23.40
CA TYR A 10 -6.68 9.96 -22.76
C TYR A 10 -5.27 9.50 -22.35
N GLU A 11 -4.29 9.58 -23.25
CA GLU A 11 -2.90 9.18 -22.99
C GLU A 11 -2.25 9.99 -21.88
N ILE A 12 -2.47 11.32 -21.87
CA ILE A 12 -1.99 12.19 -20.80
C ILE A 12 -2.65 11.82 -19.47
N GLY A 13 -3.97 11.62 -19.46
CA GLY A 13 -4.72 11.24 -18.27
C GLY A 13 -4.23 9.91 -17.69
N ASP A 14 -4.05 8.90 -18.54
CA ASP A 14 -3.52 7.60 -18.12
C ASP A 14 -2.08 7.70 -17.58
N LEU A 15 -1.21 8.48 -18.25
CA LEU A 15 0.15 8.71 -17.77
C LEU A 15 0.18 9.35 -16.38
N ILE A 16 -0.64 10.37 -16.15
CA ILE A 16 -0.77 11.03 -14.85
C ILE A 16 -1.22 10.03 -13.79
N LEU A 17 -2.25 9.22 -14.08
CA LEU A 17 -2.74 8.21 -13.15
C LEU A 17 -1.68 7.16 -12.82
N ARG A 18 -0.90 6.69 -13.82
CA ARG A 18 0.18 5.72 -13.59
C ARG A 18 1.29 6.30 -12.71
N ILE A 19 1.69 7.54 -12.95
CA ILE A 19 2.71 8.23 -12.14
C ILE A 19 2.21 8.40 -10.71
N MET A 20 0.98 8.89 -10.52
CA MET A 20 0.41 9.09 -9.18
C MET A 20 0.23 7.77 -8.41
N PHE A 21 -0.23 6.73 -9.10
CA PHE A 21 -0.36 5.39 -8.53
C PHE A 21 1.01 4.85 -8.09
N ALA A 22 2.03 4.93 -8.94
CA ALA A 22 3.38 4.49 -8.60
C ALA A 22 4.00 5.32 -7.46
N TRP A 23 3.77 6.63 -7.47
CA TRP A 23 4.30 7.55 -6.46
C TRP A 23 3.86 7.20 -5.04
N ILE A 24 2.63 6.74 -4.86
CA ILE A 24 2.10 6.30 -3.55
C ILE A 24 2.97 5.18 -2.93
N PHE A 25 3.57 4.32 -3.76
CA PHE A 25 4.45 3.25 -3.31
C PHE A 25 5.91 3.68 -3.19
N LEU A 26 6.38 4.57 -4.05
CA LEU A 26 7.77 5.04 -4.06
C LEU A 26 8.04 6.02 -2.91
N TRP A 27 7.10 6.90 -2.60
CA TRP A 27 7.23 7.91 -1.54
C TRP A 27 7.59 7.32 -0.16
N PRO A 28 6.93 6.26 0.35
CA PRO A 28 7.29 5.69 1.65
C PRO A 28 8.59 4.87 1.63
N ALA A 29 9.13 4.49 0.46
CA ALA A 29 10.25 3.55 0.36
C ALA A 29 11.50 3.98 1.16
N PRO A 30 11.98 5.24 1.10
CA PRO A 30 13.11 5.67 1.94
C PRO A 30 12.83 5.52 3.44
N GLY A 31 11.60 5.77 3.88
CA GLY A 31 11.18 5.61 5.26
C GLY A 31 11.16 4.15 5.71
N LEU A 32 10.70 3.23 4.85
CA LEU A 32 10.68 1.80 5.10
C LEU A 32 12.10 1.21 5.20
N ILE A 33 13.02 1.70 4.36
CA ILE A 33 14.43 1.30 4.37
C ILE A 33 15.13 1.84 5.62
N ARG A 34 14.95 3.13 5.94
CA ARG A 34 15.57 3.76 7.12
C ARG A 34 15.10 3.10 8.43
N ASN A 35 13.83 2.73 8.51
CA ASN A 35 13.23 2.11 9.70
C ASN A 35 13.09 0.59 9.57
N TRP A 36 14.10 -0.07 8.99
CA TRP A 36 14.04 -1.49 8.61
C TRP A 36 13.52 -2.42 9.71
N LYS A 37 13.99 -2.26 10.95
CA LYS A 37 13.54 -3.09 12.09
C LYS A 37 12.01 -3.03 12.28
N THR A 38 11.44 -1.84 12.24
CA THR A 38 9.99 -1.62 12.37
C THR A 38 9.25 -2.16 11.15
N THR A 39 9.82 -2.00 9.95
CA THR A 39 9.27 -2.56 8.72
C THR A 39 9.19 -4.09 8.79
N VAL A 40 10.26 -4.76 9.25
CA VAL A 40 10.31 -6.21 9.44
C VAL A 40 9.27 -6.68 10.47
N GLN A 41 9.17 -5.99 11.60
CA GLN A 41 8.16 -6.31 12.62
C GLN A 41 6.73 -6.17 12.09
N THR A 42 6.49 -5.14 11.28
CA THR A 42 5.20 -4.88 10.64
C THR A 42 4.85 -5.98 9.64
N THR A 43 5.78 -6.37 8.77
CA THR A 43 5.60 -7.51 7.86
C THR A 43 5.40 -8.83 8.61
N GLY A 44 6.02 -8.98 9.78
CA GLY A 44 5.86 -10.14 10.65
C GLY A 44 4.43 -10.38 11.13
N LEU A 45 3.55 -9.36 11.07
CA LEU A 45 2.12 -9.52 11.34
C LEU A 45 1.39 -10.33 10.27
N LEU A 46 1.94 -10.41 9.06
CA LEU A 46 1.42 -11.21 7.96
C LEU A 46 2.20 -12.52 7.79
N PHE A 47 3.53 -12.46 7.89
CA PHE A 47 4.42 -13.61 7.71
C PHE A 47 5.21 -13.87 9.00
N PRO A 48 4.72 -14.71 9.93
CA PRO A 48 5.37 -14.91 11.23
C PRO A 48 6.75 -15.57 11.11
N VAL A 49 6.98 -16.36 10.05
CA VAL A 49 8.25 -17.04 9.74
C VAL A 49 8.89 -16.38 8.52
N GLY A 50 10.22 -16.22 8.54
CA GLY A 50 10.96 -15.65 7.42
C GLY A 50 10.77 -14.14 7.24
N GLN A 51 10.45 -13.41 8.31
CA GLN A 51 10.08 -11.98 8.29
C GLN A 51 11.02 -11.12 7.44
N GLN A 52 12.33 -11.25 7.64
CA GLN A 52 13.31 -10.45 6.88
C GLN A 52 13.27 -10.71 5.37
N PHE A 53 13.13 -11.98 4.97
CA PHE A 53 13.04 -12.35 3.56
C PHE A 53 11.78 -11.77 2.93
N PHE A 54 10.62 -11.97 3.55
CA PHE A 54 9.36 -11.44 3.02
C PHE A 54 9.35 -9.91 3.02
N THR A 55 9.91 -9.24 4.03
CA THR A 55 10.05 -7.77 4.00
C THR A 55 10.93 -7.30 2.85
N ALA A 56 12.08 -7.96 2.61
CA ALA A 56 12.94 -7.63 1.48
C ALA A 56 12.23 -7.80 0.14
N VAL A 57 11.57 -8.94 -0.07
CA VAL A 57 10.78 -9.21 -1.28
C VAL A 57 9.64 -8.19 -1.44
N SER A 58 8.92 -7.87 -0.36
CA SER A 58 7.83 -6.88 -0.40
C SER A 58 8.32 -5.48 -0.74
N VAL A 59 9.41 -5.01 -0.13
CA VAL A 59 9.95 -3.65 -0.38
C VAL A 59 10.56 -3.55 -1.77
N VAL A 60 11.40 -4.51 -2.18
CA VAL A 60 11.99 -4.53 -3.52
C VAL A 60 10.91 -4.71 -4.59
N GLY A 61 9.97 -5.63 -4.37
CA GLY A 61 8.82 -5.85 -5.24
C GLY A 61 7.96 -4.60 -5.38
N MET A 62 7.65 -3.91 -4.28
CA MET A 62 6.89 -2.66 -4.29
C MET A 62 7.57 -1.59 -5.17
N ILE A 63 8.88 -1.37 -5.00
CA ILE A 63 9.62 -0.37 -5.77
C ILE A 63 9.69 -0.76 -7.25
N THR A 64 10.08 -1.99 -7.56
CA THR A 64 10.22 -2.46 -8.94
C THR A 64 8.88 -2.49 -9.67
N CYS A 65 7.83 -3.00 -9.05
CA CYS A 65 6.50 -3.10 -9.64
C CYS A 65 5.83 -1.72 -9.82
N SER A 66 6.07 -0.77 -8.92
CA SER A 66 5.57 0.60 -9.10
C SER A 66 6.26 1.30 -10.27
N LEU A 67 7.57 1.10 -10.47
CA LEU A 67 8.28 1.59 -11.66
C LEU A 67 7.78 0.94 -12.95
N MET A 68 7.50 -0.38 -12.94
CA MET A 68 6.90 -1.08 -14.09
C MET A 68 5.56 -0.45 -14.49
N VAL A 69 4.70 -0.12 -13.51
CA VAL A 69 3.43 0.57 -13.78
C VAL A 69 3.66 1.99 -14.27
N ALA A 70 4.53 2.77 -13.64
CA ALA A 70 4.83 4.15 -14.04
C ALA A 70 5.31 4.25 -15.51
N ILE A 71 6.27 3.40 -15.87
CA ILE A 71 6.88 3.39 -17.21
C ILE A 71 5.92 2.73 -18.22
N GLY A 72 5.02 1.87 -17.76
CA GLY A 72 4.07 1.15 -18.60
C GLY A 72 4.60 -0.15 -19.21
N ILE A 73 5.83 -0.56 -18.84
CA ILE A 73 6.48 -1.79 -19.31
C ILE A 73 6.26 -2.88 -18.26
N TYR A 74 5.67 -4.02 -18.68
CA TYR A 74 5.22 -5.10 -17.78
C TYR A 74 4.24 -4.64 -16.69
N GLY A 75 3.57 -3.50 -16.86
CA GLY A 75 2.78 -2.88 -15.80
C GLY A 75 1.62 -3.73 -15.28
N ARG A 76 1.05 -4.65 -16.07
CA ARG A 76 0.06 -5.63 -15.56
C ARG A 76 0.64 -6.55 -14.49
N ILE A 77 1.85 -7.09 -14.70
CA ILE A 77 2.53 -7.94 -13.72
C ILE A 77 2.82 -7.14 -12.45
N GLY A 78 3.33 -5.91 -12.62
CA GLY A 78 3.55 -5.00 -11.51
C GLY A 78 2.27 -4.70 -10.74
N ALA A 79 1.17 -4.45 -11.43
CA ALA A 79 -0.13 -4.17 -10.84
C ALA A 79 -0.71 -5.39 -10.09
N ILE A 80 -0.51 -6.63 -10.56
CA ILE A 80 -0.91 -7.84 -9.82
C ILE A 80 -0.17 -7.91 -8.49
N PHE A 81 1.14 -7.69 -8.51
CA PHE A 81 1.93 -7.68 -7.27
C PHE A 81 1.44 -6.59 -6.32
N LEU A 82 1.27 -5.36 -6.82
CA LEU A 82 0.83 -4.21 -6.01
C LEU A 82 -0.60 -4.38 -5.47
N PHE A 83 -1.47 -5.08 -6.20
CA PHE A 83 -2.79 -5.48 -5.72
C PHE A 83 -2.67 -6.31 -4.44
N PHE A 84 -1.92 -7.43 -4.48
CA PHE A 84 -1.74 -8.28 -3.31
C PHE A 84 -0.96 -7.58 -2.18
N PHE A 85 0.01 -6.73 -2.54
CA PHE A 85 0.72 -5.89 -1.58
C PHE A 85 -0.25 -4.99 -0.80
N CYS A 86 -1.18 -4.32 -1.49
CA CYS A 86 -2.21 -3.49 -0.85
C CYS A 86 -3.19 -4.30 0.00
N ILE A 87 -3.63 -5.47 -0.46
CA ILE A 87 -4.47 -6.36 0.36
C ILE A 87 -3.72 -6.75 1.65
N GLY A 88 -2.44 -7.11 1.55
CA GLY A 88 -1.58 -7.36 2.70
C GLY A 88 -1.47 -6.14 3.62
N GLY A 89 -1.25 -4.95 3.06
CA GLY A 89 -1.22 -3.68 3.79
C GLY A 89 -2.51 -3.40 4.56
N ALA A 90 -3.67 -3.65 3.96
CA ALA A 90 -4.96 -3.50 4.63
C ALA A 90 -5.10 -4.45 5.83
N ILE A 91 -4.70 -5.71 5.68
CA ILE A 91 -4.69 -6.68 6.78
C ILE A 91 -3.75 -6.24 7.90
N VAL A 92 -2.53 -5.82 7.55
CA VAL A 92 -1.53 -5.34 8.52
C VAL A 92 -2.04 -4.14 9.30
N HIS A 93 -2.60 -3.13 8.64
CA HIS A 93 -3.14 -1.95 9.31
C HIS A 93 -4.32 -2.30 10.23
N ASN A 94 -5.23 -3.18 9.81
CA ASN A 94 -6.31 -3.64 10.70
C ASN A 94 -5.78 -4.36 11.94
N LYS A 95 -4.69 -5.15 11.82
CA LYS A 95 -4.03 -5.76 12.98
C LYS A 95 -3.35 -4.71 13.87
N LEU A 96 -2.63 -3.76 13.28
CA LEU A 96 -1.94 -2.67 14.01
C LEU A 96 -2.91 -1.78 14.79
N ALA A 97 -4.13 -1.58 14.30
CA ALA A 97 -5.16 -0.81 14.98
C ALA A 97 -5.49 -1.34 16.40
N GLY A 98 -5.45 -2.67 16.59
CA GLY A 98 -5.81 -3.31 17.86
C GLY A 98 -4.63 -3.59 18.81
N ILE A 99 -3.39 -3.57 18.34
CA ILE A 99 -2.22 -3.94 19.16
C ILE A 99 -2.01 -3.01 20.36
N PRO A 100 -2.03 -1.67 20.21
CA PRO A 100 -1.84 -0.76 21.34
C PRO A 100 -2.94 -0.88 22.39
N GLU A 101 -4.20 -1.06 21.98
CA GLU A 101 -5.32 -1.26 22.90
C GLU A 101 -5.17 -2.56 23.71
N ALA A 102 -4.77 -3.66 23.05
CA ALA A 102 -4.51 -4.93 23.73
C ALA A 102 -3.35 -4.82 24.73
N LYS A 103 -2.28 -4.11 24.35
CA LYS A 103 -1.14 -3.85 25.25
C LYS A 103 -1.52 -2.97 26.43
N ALA A 104 -2.29 -1.91 26.20
CA ALA A 104 -2.77 -1.03 27.27
C ALA A 104 -3.61 -1.78 28.31
N LYS A 105 -4.46 -2.71 27.87
CA LYS A 105 -5.25 -3.59 28.77
C LYS A 105 -4.41 -4.58 29.58
N SER A 106 -3.21 -4.92 29.11
CA SER A 106 -2.29 -5.82 29.80
C SER A 106 -1.37 -5.11 30.81
N LEU A 107 -1.45 -3.78 30.92
CA LEU A 107 -0.68 -3.05 31.91
C LEU A 107 -1.26 -3.29 33.32
N PRO A 108 -0.41 -3.59 34.31
CA PRO A 108 -0.86 -3.97 35.66
C PRO A 108 -1.51 -2.83 36.45
N GLU A 109 -1.28 -1.57 36.06
CA GLU A 109 -1.87 -0.39 36.70
C GLU A 109 -2.45 0.56 35.64
N GLN A 110 -3.66 1.06 35.90
CA GLN A 110 -4.18 2.20 35.15
C GLN A 110 -3.43 3.47 35.58
N PRO A 111 -3.21 4.45 34.68
CA PRO A 111 -2.52 5.68 35.05
C PRO A 111 -3.23 6.36 36.22
N SER A 112 -2.52 6.56 37.34
CA SER A 112 -3.07 7.22 38.53
C SER A 112 -3.31 8.71 38.32
N ASP A 113 -2.63 9.30 37.33
CA ASP A 113 -2.83 10.69 36.91
C ASP A 113 -3.93 10.76 35.82
N PRO A 114 -5.06 11.46 36.08
CA PRO A 114 -6.13 11.65 35.10
C PRO A 114 -5.66 12.23 33.75
N LYS A 115 -4.64 13.09 33.74
CA LYS A 115 -4.10 13.67 32.50
C LYS A 115 -3.37 12.63 31.66
N VAL A 116 -2.65 11.72 32.30
CA VAL A 116 -1.96 10.62 31.61
C VAL A 116 -2.98 9.63 31.05
N ALA A 117 -4.06 9.36 31.78
CA ALA A 117 -5.16 8.53 31.30
C ALA A 117 -5.85 9.15 30.07
N GLU A 118 -6.09 10.47 30.09
CA GLU A 118 -6.69 11.20 28.96
C GLU A 118 -5.80 11.16 27.72
N VAL A 119 -4.51 11.49 27.84
CA VAL A 119 -3.55 11.46 26.73
C VAL A 119 -3.40 10.04 26.16
N LEU A 120 -3.39 9.02 27.00
CA LEU A 120 -3.34 7.63 26.54
C LEU A 120 -4.61 7.26 25.76
N ALA A 121 -5.79 7.64 26.24
CA ALA A 121 -7.05 7.38 25.56
C ALA A 121 -7.12 8.07 24.18
N GLU A 122 -6.64 9.32 24.10
CA GLU A 122 -6.54 10.06 22.83
C GLU A 122 -5.56 9.37 21.87
N ALA A 123 -4.37 9.01 22.33
CA ALA A 123 -3.36 8.33 21.52
C ALA A 123 -3.85 6.98 20.97
N LEU A 124 -4.57 6.20 21.77
CA LEU A 124 -5.19 4.94 21.34
C LEU A 124 -6.25 5.17 20.26
N THR A 125 -7.09 6.19 20.44
CA THR A 125 -8.12 6.59 19.47
C THR A 125 -7.51 7.01 18.14
N LEU A 126 -6.50 7.91 18.18
CA LEU A 126 -5.79 8.37 16.99
C LEU A 126 -5.08 7.22 16.27
N ASN A 127 -4.45 6.31 17.02
CA ASN A 127 -3.83 5.11 16.45
C ASN A 127 -4.85 4.25 15.71
N ARG A 128 -6.03 4.02 16.30
CA ARG A 128 -7.09 3.21 15.70
C ARG A 128 -7.60 3.85 14.41
N VAL A 129 -7.97 5.12 14.46
CA VAL A 129 -8.49 5.86 13.29
C VAL A 129 -7.43 5.92 12.18
N GLY A 130 -6.17 6.22 12.51
CA GLY A 130 -5.08 6.29 11.54
C GLY A 130 -4.82 4.96 10.83
N ASN A 131 -4.87 3.85 11.55
CA ASN A 131 -4.69 2.53 10.96
C ASN A 131 -5.91 2.08 10.14
N VAL A 132 -7.14 2.26 10.63
CA VAL A 132 -8.35 1.87 9.89
C VAL A 132 -8.47 2.65 8.58
N THR A 133 -8.23 3.97 8.61
CA THR A 133 -8.24 4.79 7.40
C THR A 133 -7.11 4.39 6.43
N SER A 134 -5.93 4.02 6.94
CA SER A 134 -4.85 3.50 6.10
C SER A 134 -5.17 2.14 5.49
N ALA A 135 -5.93 1.29 6.19
CA ALA A 135 -6.42 0.03 5.64
C ALA A 135 -7.42 0.27 4.49
N GLN A 136 -8.36 1.21 4.67
CA GLN A 136 -9.30 1.60 3.61
C GLN A 136 -8.59 2.17 2.38
N LYS A 137 -7.59 3.04 2.56
CA LYS A 137 -6.75 3.56 1.47
C LYS A 137 -6.10 2.44 0.67
N ASN A 138 -5.53 1.44 1.36
CA ASN A 138 -4.96 0.28 0.69
C ASN A 138 -5.98 -0.48 -0.16
N LEU A 139 -7.23 -0.63 0.30
CA LEU A 139 -8.29 -1.26 -0.51
C LEU A 139 -8.66 -0.44 -1.75
N VAL A 140 -8.72 0.89 -1.63
CA VAL A 140 -8.95 1.78 -2.77
C VAL A 140 -7.81 1.67 -3.79
N ILE A 141 -6.57 1.69 -3.31
CA ILE A 141 -5.38 1.54 -4.16
C ILE A 141 -5.34 0.14 -4.80
N ALA A 142 -5.77 -0.91 -4.09
CA ALA A 142 -5.94 -2.24 -4.69
C ALA A 142 -6.98 -2.21 -5.82
N GLY A 143 -8.08 -1.46 -5.69
CA GLY A 143 -9.03 -1.24 -6.78
C GLY A 143 -8.38 -0.61 -8.02
N ILE A 144 -7.53 0.39 -7.83
CA ILE A 144 -6.75 1.02 -8.92
C ILE A 144 -5.75 0.02 -9.52
N ALA A 145 -5.09 -0.78 -8.69
CA ALA A 145 -4.19 -1.84 -9.15
C ALA A 145 -4.95 -2.84 -10.02
N ALA A 146 -6.13 -3.30 -9.58
CA ALA A 146 -6.99 -4.21 -10.34
C ALA A 146 -7.41 -3.61 -11.69
N TYR A 147 -7.71 -2.30 -11.75
CA TYR A 147 -7.93 -1.61 -13.02
C TYR A 147 -6.72 -1.77 -13.95
N TYR A 148 -5.49 -1.49 -13.48
CA TYR A 148 -4.28 -1.65 -14.31
C TYR A 148 -3.95 -3.10 -14.66
N VAL A 149 -4.36 -4.08 -13.85
CA VAL A 149 -4.28 -5.50 -14.20
C VAL A 149 -5.15 -5.81 -15.41
N LEU A 150 -6.36 -5.25 -15.46
CA LEU A 150 -7.36 -5.53 -16.50
C LEU A 150 -7.18 -4.69 -17.77
N ALA A 151 -7.06 -3.37 -17.63
CA ALA A 151 -6.89 -2.43 -18.73
C ALA A 151 -5.46 -2.46 -19.29
N GLY A 152 -4.47 -2.75 -18.46
CA GLY A 152 -3.07 -2.59 -18.81
C GLY A 152 -2.58 -1.15 -18.62
N THR A 153 -1.30 -0.94 -18.91
CA THR A 153 -0.57 0.31 -18.60
C THR A 153 0.07 0.91 -19.86
N GLY A 154 -0.45 0.58 -21.04
CA GLY A 154 0.11 0.97 -22.34
C GLY A 154 0.52 -0.22 -23.24
N PRO A 155 1.07 0.08 -24.43
CA PRO A 155 1.27 -0.89 -25.51
C PRO A 155 2.34 -1.98 -25.23
N LEU A 156 3.22 -1.77 -24.25
CA LEU A 156 4.26 -2.73 -23.85
C LEU A 156 3.88 -3.56 -22.61
N SER A 157 2.59 -3.63 -22.27
CA SER A 157 2.09 -4.54 -21.24
C SER A 157 2.01 -5.97 -21.82
N ILE A 158 3.10 -6.72 -21.68
CA ILE A 158 3.35 -8.02 -22.35
C ILE A 158 2.35 -9.14 -21.97
N VAL A 159 1.44 -8.92 -21.01
CA VAL A 159 0.41 -9.90 -20.60
C VAL A 159 -0.97 -9.38 -20.97
N SER A 160 -1.43 -9.53 -22.21
CA SER A 160 -2.84 -9.22 -22.53
C SER A 160 -3.73 -10.33 -21.97
N LEU A 161 -4.47 -10.06 -20.88
CA LEU A 161 -5.45 -11.01 -20.33
C LEU A 161 -6.78 -11.03 -21.12
N TRP A 162 -6.90 -10.20 -22.16
CA TRP A 162 -8.08 -10.11 -23.01
C TRP A 162 -7.66 -9.86 -24.46
N PRO A 163 -8.35 -10.41 -25.47
CA PRO A 163 -8.15 -9.95 -26.84
C PRO A 163 -8.74 -8.55 -26.95
N LEU A 164 -7.88 -7.53 -27.05
CA LEU A 164 -8.29 -6.23 -27.55
C LEU A 164 -8.39 -6.38 -29.07
N GLN A 165 -9.63 -6.41 -29.57
CA GLN A 165 -9.94 -6.20 -30.99
C GLN A 165 -9.64 -4.75 -31.35
#